data_AF-A0A2N4UA26-F1
#
_entry.id   AF-A0A2N4UA26-F1
#
_cell.length_a   1.000
_cell.length_b   1.000
_cell.length_c   1.000
_cell.angle_alpha   90.00
_cell.angle_beta   90.00
_cell.angle_gamma   90.00
#
_symmetry.space_group_name_H-M   'P 1'
#
loop_
_entity.id
_entity.type
_entity.pdbx_description
1 polymer ?
#
loop_
_entity_poly.entity_id
_entity_poly.type
_entity_poly.pdbx_seq_one_letter_code
_entity_poly.pdbx_strand_id
1 'polypeptide(L)'
;MQLTRLEKQLSFLKEIDRLKNVMRQSPLLDKSRKENSAEHSWHLAVYALILDEYACGAVDTNRVIQMLLLHDIVEIDVGDFPIHSGSSSDMQAEQDVSIEQVFSRYGPAIKRGAPELWEICERWIIQHFSGPAAGNTAAN
;
A
#
# COMPACT_ATOMS: atom_id res chain seq x y z
N MET A 1 28.35 -2.76 -11.69
CA MET A 1 27.76 -3.84 -12.52
C MET A 1 26.26 -3.61 -12.56
N GLN A 2 25.61 -3.60 -13.73
CA GLN A 2 24.13 -3.52 -13.76
C GLN A 2 23.54 -4.86 -13.32
N LEU A 3 22.57 -4.82 -12.41
CA LEU A 3 21.81 -6.01 -12.00
C LEU A 3 20.98 -6.55 -13.17
N THR A 4 21.01 -7.86 -13.34
CA THR A 4 20.13 -8.61 -14.22
C THR A 4 18.66 -8.44 -13.82
N ARG A 5 17.75 -8.76 -14.74
CA ARG A 5 16.30 -8.71 -14.48
C ARG A 5 15.90 -9.56 -13.27
N LEU A 6 16.42 -10.79 -13.19
CA LEU A 6 16.11 -11.73 -12.12
C LEU A 6 16.60 -11.20 -10.77
N GLU A 7 17.81 -10.66 -10.71
CA GLU A 7 18.34 -10.07 -9.46
C GLU A 7 17.45 -8.93 -8.95
N LYS A 8 16.98 -8.04 -9.84
CA LYS A 8 16.05 -6.97 -9.45
C LYS A 8 14.72 -7.51 -8.91
N GLN A 9 14.20 -8.59 -9.49
CA GLN A 9 12.97 -9.24 -9.01
C GLN A 9 13.18 -9.89 -7.64
N LEU A 10 14.28 -10.63 -7.46
CA LEU A 10 14.61 -11.25 -6.17
C LEU A 10 14.89 -10.20 -5.09
N SER A 11 15.55 -9.09 -5.42
CA SER A 11 15.75 -7.97 -4.49
C SER A 11 14.42 -7.37 -4.04
N PHE A 12 13.47 -7.17 -4.95
CA PHE A 12 12.13 -6.70 -4.57
C PHE A 12 11.39 -7.71 -3.69
N LEU A 13 11.42 -9.00 -4.03
CA LEU A 13 10.79 -10.06 -3.23
C LEU A 13 11.38 -10.15 -1.81
N LYS A 14 12.69 -9.90 -1.67
CA LYS A 14 13.34 -9.80 -0.36
C LYS A 14 12.91 -8.55 0.41
N GLU A 15 12.75 -7.41 -0.27
CA GLU A 15 12.33 -6.16 0.36
C GLU A 15 10.92 -6.27 0.95
N ILE A 16 9.96 -6.81 0.19
CA ILE A 16 8.56 -6.90 0.63
C ILE A 16 8.34 -7.89 1.78
N ASP A 17 9.29 -8.80 2.04
CA ASP A 17 9.27 -9.67 3.22
C ASP A 17 9.23 -8.86 4.53
N ARG A 18 9.80 -7.65 4.52
CA ARG A 18 9.80 -6.73 5.67
C ARG A 18 8.40 -6.32 6.11
N LEU A 19 7.40 -6.39 5.23
CA LEU A 19 6.01 -6.07 5.54
C LEU A 19 5.45 -6.95 6.68
N LYS A 20 5.99 -8.16 6.85
CA LYS A 20 5.63 -9.07 7.95
C LYS A 20 5.99 -8.53 9.34
N ASN A 21 6.87 -7.54 9.42
CA ASN A 21 7.29 -6.91 10.66
C ASN A 21 6.49 -5.63 10.99
N VAL A 22 5.61 -5.19 10.10
CA VAL A 22 4.74 -4.04 10.33
C VAL A 22 3.52 -4.52 11.11
N MET A 23 3.40 -4.12 12.36
CA MET A 23 2.30 -4.53 13.25
C MET A 23 1.16 -3.51 13.20
N ARG A 24 -0.06 -3.97 12.93
CA ARG A 24 -1.27 -3.17 12.87
C ARG A 24 -1.90 -2.96 14.24
N GLN A 25 -2.75 -1.94 14.38
CA GLN A 25 -3.54 -1.78 15.62
C GLN A 25 -4.63 -2.84 15.79
N SER A 26 -5.16 -3.37 14.68
CA SER A 26 -6.21 -4.40 14.69
C SER A 26 -5.71 -5.70 15.34
N PRO A 27 -6.43 -6.26 16.32
CA PRO A 27 -6.13 -7.60 16.82
C PRO A 27 -6.60 -8.67 15.85
N LEU A 28 -6.04 -9.87 15.96
CA LEU A 28 -6.65 -11.06 15.38
C LEU A 28 -8.06 -11.29 15.96
N LEU A 29 -8.87 -12.10 15.27
CA LEU A 29 -10.24 -12.41 15.69
C LEU A 29 -10.30 -13.07 17.08
N ASP A 30 -9.30 -13.87 17.42
CA ASP A 30 -9.16 -14.52 18.73
C ASP A 30 -8.53 -13.61 19.80
N LYS A 31 -8.12 -12.40 19.42
CA LYS A 31 -7.46 -11.39 20.26
C LYS A 31 -6.14 -11.84 20.89
N SER A 32 -5.51 -12.90 20.36
CA SER A 32 -4.24 -13.42 20.90
C SER A 32 -3.06 -12.47 20.70
N ARG A 33 -3.06 -11.72 19.58
CA ARG A 33 -2.05 -10.72 19.23
C ARG A 33 -2.61 -9.69 18.24
N LYS A 34 -1.81 -8.65 17.98
CA LYS A 34 -2.01 -7.72 16.86
C LYS A 34 -1.75 -8.40 15.52
N GLU A 35 -2.50 -7.97 14.50
CA GLU A 35 -2.32 -8.35 13.10
C GLU A 35 -1.03 -7.70 12.54
N ASN A 36 -0.39 -8.28 11.52
CA ASN A 36 0.65 -7.62 10.71
C ASN A 36 0.13 -7.27 9.30
N SER A 37 0.80 -6.33 8.61
CA SER A 37 0.30 -5.81 7.33
C SER A 37 0.32 -6.84 6.19
N ALA A 38 1.22 -7.82 6.23
CA ALA A 38 1.27 -8.88 5.23
C ALA A 38 0.10 -9.87 5.39
N GLU A 39 -0.23 -10.28 6.61
CA GLU A 39 -1.39 -11.16 6.84
C GLU A 39 -2.73 -10.43 6.61
N HIS A 40 -2.78 -9.12 6.89
CA HIS A 40 -3.93 -8.28 6.54
C HIS A 40 -4.20 -8.27 5.03
N SER A 41 -3.16 -7.96 4.23
CA SER A 41 -3.24 -7.94 2.78
C SER A 41 -3.65 -9.29 2.19
N TRP A 42 -3.10 -10.39 2.72
CA TRP A 42 -3.52 -11.75 2.35
C TRP A 42 -5.00 -11.99 2.66
N HIS A 43 -5.46 -11.63 3.85
CA HIS A 43 -6.83 -11.88 4.28
C HIS A 43 -7.84 -11.08 3.44
N LEU A 44 -7.54 -9.82 3.11
CA LEU A 44 -8.36 -9.02 2.20
C LEU A 44 -8.39 -9.59 0.77
N ALA A 45 -7.26 -10.08 0.26
CA ALA A 45 -7.23 -10.73 -1.05
C ALA A 45 -8.13 -11.99 -1.08
N VAL A 46 -8.18 -12.76 0.01
CA VAL A 46 -9.11 -13.88 0.17
C VAL A 46 -10.56 -13.41 0.24
N TYR A 47 -10.85 -12.28 0.90
CA TYR A 47 -12.19 -11.68 0.90
C TYR A 47 -12.62 -11.32 -0.51
N ALA A 48 -11.75 -10.69 -1.31
CA ALA A 48 -12.06 -10.37 -2.70
C ALA A 48 -12.36 -11.61 -3.55
N LEU A 49 -11.65 -12.72 -3.31
CA LEU A 49 -11.92 -14.01 -3.99
C LEU A 49 -13.28 -14.62 -3.64
N ILE A 50 -13.75 -14.46 -2.40
CA ILE A 50 -14.96 -15.12 -1.89
C ILE A 50 -16.20 -14.25 -2.05
N LEU A 51 -16.04 -12.93 -1.93
CA LEU A 51 -17.14 -11.97 -1.82
C LEU A 51 -17.35 -11.13 -3.10
N ASP A 52 -16.78 -11.54 -4.24
CA ASP A 52 -16.89 -10.78 -5.48
C ASP A 52 -18.34 -10.64 -5.98
N GLU A 53 -19.20 -11.62 -5.69
CA GLU A 53 -20.64 -11.58 -6.00
C GLU A 53 -21.38 -10.40 -5.33
N TYR A 54 -20.83 -9.84 -4.26
CA TYR A 54 -21.41 -8.71 -3.53
C TYR A 54 -20.93 -7.35 -4.05
N ALA A 55 -20.07 -7.31 -5.08
CA ALA A 55 -19.63 -6.06 -5.66
C ALA A 55 -20.80 -5.29 -6.28
N CYS A 56 -20.83 -3.96 -6.10
CA CYS A 56 -21.89 -3.09 -6.63
C CYS A 56 -21.96 -3.00 -8.17
N GLY A 57 -21.08 -3.72 -8.88
CA GLY A 57 -21.00 -3.74 -10.33
C GLY A 57 -19.96 -4.74 -10.80
N ALA A 58 -19.75 -4.79 -12.13
CA ALA A 58 -18.73 -5.64 -12.71
C ALA A 58 -17.34 -5.24 -12.19
N VAL A 59 -16.68 -6.17 -11.50
CA VAL A 59 -15.31 -6.03 -11.01
C VAL A 59 -14.42 -7.10 -11.63
N ASP A 60 -13.18 -6.74 -11.91
CA ASP A 60 -12.13 -7.72 -12.22
C ASP A 60 -11.50 -8.20 -10.91
N THR A 61 -11.95 -9.36 -10.42
CA THR A 61 -11.48 -9.94 -9.15
C THR A 61 -9.96 -10.15 -9.15
N ASN A 62 -9.35 -10.52 -10.29
CA ASN A 62 -7.89 -10.68 -10.39
C ASN A 62 -7.17 -9.35 -10.19
N ARG A 63 -7.70 -8.26 -10.76
CA ARG A 63 -7.15 -6.92 -10.55
C ARG A 63 -7.26 -6.49 -9.08
N VAL A 64 -8.40 -6.76 -8.43
CA VAL A 64 -8.61 -6.43 -7.02
C VAL A 64 -7.64 -7.18 -6.12
N ILE A 65 -7.42 -8.47 -6.36
CA ILE A 65 -6.43 -9.27 -5.62
C ILE A 65 -5.03 -8.68 -5.77
N GLN A 66 -4.60 -8.35 -6.99
CA GLN A 66 -3.29 -7.74 -7.21
C GLN A 66 -3.16 -6.40 -6.47
N MET A 67 -4.21 -5.57 -6.46
CA MET A 67 -4.24 -4.33 -5.69
C MET A 67 -4.06 -4.59 -4.20
N LEU A 68 -4.84 -5.49 -3.62
CA LEU A 68 -4.82 -5.79 -2.18
C LEU A 68 -3.49 -6.41 -1.73
N LEU A 69 -2.82 -7.19 -2.59
CA LEU A 69 -1.50 -7.73 -2.27
C LEU A 69 -0.39 -6.67 -2.22
N LEU A 70 -0.58 -5.51 -2.85
CA LEU A 70 0.45 -4.46 -2.95
C LEU A 70 0.11 -3.19 -2.16
N HIS A 71 -1.14 -3.01 -1.71
CA HIS A 71 -1.64 -1.72 -1.21
C HIS A 71 -0.86 -1.17 0.00
N ASP A 72 -0.45 -2.04 0.92
CA ASP A 72 0.27 -1.67 2.14
C ASP A 72 1.81 -1.75 2.00
N ILE A 73 2.36 -1.97 0.80
CA ILE A 73 3.83 -2.09 0.63
C ILE A 73 4.58 -0.85 1.12
N VAL A 74 3.97 0.33 1.04
CA VAL A 74 4.56 1.56 1.55
C VAL A 74 4.76 1.55 3.07
N GLU A 75 3.94 0.79 3.82
CA GLU A 75 4.03 0.68 5.28
C GLU A 75 5.36 0.08 5.76
N ILE A 76 6.13 -0.58 4.87
CA ILE A 76 7.50 -1.01 5.17
C ILE A 76 8.39 0.17 5.61
N ASP A 77 8.14 1.34 5.03
CA ASP A 77 8.94 2.54 5.25
C ASP A 77 8.26 3.55 6.17
N VAL A 78 6.94 3.49 6.34
CA VAL A 78 6.17 4.50 7.09
C VAL A 78 5.44 3.94 8.31
N GLY A 79 5.30 2.61 8.43
CA GLY A 79 4.49 1.95 9.46
C GLY A 79 2.99 1.87 9.12
N ASP A 80 2.22 1.22 10.01
CA ASP A 80 0.75 1.10 9.90
C ASP A 80 0.06 2.44 10.19
N PHE A 81 -0.78 2.91 9.27
CA PHE A 81 -1.61 4.12 9.45
C PHE A 81 -3.09 3.77 9.57
N PRO A 82 -3.65 3.74 10.79
CA PRO A 82 -5.07 3.46 10.96
C PRO A 82 -5.94 4.57 10.34
N ILE A 83 -6.93 4.18 9.54
CA ILE A 83 -7.92 5.11 8.96
C ILE A 83 -8.72 5.86 10.07
N HIS A 84 -8.74 5.33 11.30
CA HIS A 84 -9.50 5.87 12.43
C HIS A 84 -8.68 6.76 13.38
N SER A 85 -7.37 6.93 13.17
CA SER A 85 -6.61 7.96 13.87
C SER A 85 -6.84 9.28 13.14
N GLY A 86 -7.66 10.16 13.74
CA GLY A 86 -7.81 11.52 13.26
C GLY A 86 -6.43 12.14 13.03
N SER A 87 -6.29 12.84 11.90
CA SER A 87 -5.05 13.50 11.47
C SER A 87 -4.50 14.40 12.57
N SER A 88 -3.65 13.86 13.44
CA SER A 88 -2.84 14.65 14.35
C SER A 88 -1.57 15.04 13.59
N SER A 89 -1.26 16.33 13.63
CA SER A 89 -0.03 16.93 13.10
C SER A 89 1.25 16.25 13.62
N ASP A 90 1.16 15.54 14.74
CA ASP A 90 2.26 14.80 15.35
C ASP A 90 2.58 13.47 14.62
N MET A 91 1.63 12.90 13.84
CA MET A 91 1.89 11.72 12.99
C MET A 91 2.57 12.08 11.65
N GLN A 92 2.52 13.35 11.23
CA GLN A 92 3.29 13.83 10.07
C GLN A 92 4.78 14.03 10.40
N ALA A 93 5.14 14.07 11.70
CA ALA A 93 6.50 14.31 12.16
C ALA A 93 7.38 13.04 12.14
N GLU A 94 6.80 11.85 12.00
CA GLU A 94 7.53 10.59 11.77
C GLU A 94 7.31 10.09 10.34
N GLN A 95 8.06 10.65 9.38
CA GLN A 95 8.89 9.91 8.39
C GLN A 95 9.02 10.65 7.05
N ASP A 96 10.24 11.14 6.78
CA ASP A 96 10.70 11.78 5.54
C ASP A 96 10.85 10.77 4.37
N VAL A 97 9.82 9.99 4.05
CA VAL A 97 9.85 9.16 2.83
C VAL A 97 9.39 10.02 1.67
N SER A 98 10.30 10.38 0.76
CA SER A 98 9.96 11.20 -0.39
C SER A 98 9.22 10.40 -1.47
N ILE A 99 8.40 11.09 -2.28
CA ILE A 99 7.75 10.48 -3.45
C ILE A 99 8.78 9.81 -4.36
N GLU A 100 9.96 10.40 -4.55
CA GLU A 100 11.04 9.83 -5.36
C GLU A 100 11.55 8.50 -4.79
N GLN A 101 11.61 8.36 -3.46
CA GLN A 101 12.00 7.11 -2.80
C GLN A 101 10.95 6.01 -3.03
N VAL A 102 9.66 6.33 -2.91
CA VAL A 102 8.56 5.38 -3.20
C VAL A 102 8.60 4.93 -4.66
N PHE A 103 8.72 5.89 -5.58
CA PHE A 103 8.79 5.62 -7.02
C PHE A 103 10.03 4.78 -7.36
N SER A 104 11.19 5.10 -6.80
CA SER A 104 12.44 4.38 -7.07
C SER A 104 12.42 2.95 -6.53
N ARG A 105 11.91 2.75 -5.31
CA ARG A 105 11.94 1.47 -4.62
C ARG A 105 10.88 0.51 -5.14
N TYR A 106 9.64 0.97 -5.31
CA TYR A 106 8.49 0.11 -5.60
C TYR A 106 8.07 0.16 -7.08
N GLY A 107 8.19 1.33 -7.71
CA GLY A 107 7.71 1.56 -9.06
C GLY A 107 8.24 0.61 -10.13
N PRO A 108 9.58 0.46 -10.28
CA PRO A 108 10.13 -0.44 -11.29
C PRO A 108 9.65 -1.88 -11.15
N ALA A 109 9.47 -2.37 -9.92
CA ALA A 109 9.05 -3.75 -9.68
C ALA A 109 7.57 -3.97 -10.01
N ILE A 110 6.71 -3.10 -9.48
CA ILE A 110 5.25 -3.17 -9.71
C ILE A 110 4.96 -2.94 -11.19
N LYS A 111 5.55 -1.91 -11.83
CA LYS A 111 5.34 -1.62 -13.26
C LYS A 111 5.72 -2.79 -14.18
N ARG A 112 6.72 -3.57 -13.80
CA ARG A 112 7.15 -4.75 -14.57
C ARG A 112 6.23 -5.96 -14.38
N GLY A 113 5.68 -6.15 -13.18
CA GLY A 113 4.84 -7.32 -12.86
C GLY A 113 3.36 -7.08 -13.15
N ALA A 114 2.88 -5.87 -12.91
CA ALA A 114 1.51 -5.42 -13.06
C ALA A 114 1.50 -3.94 -13.53
N PRO A 115 1.77 -3.66 -14.82
CA PRO A 115 1.88 -2.30 -15.35
C PRO A 115 0.60 -1.48 -15.13
N GLU A 116 -0.58 -2.07 -15.34
CA GLU A 116 -1.87 -1.41 -15.13
C GLU A 116 -2.14 -1.08 -13.65
N LEU A 117 -1.59 -1.90 -12.75
CA LEU A 117 -1.67 -1.64 -11.31
C LEU A 117 -0.72 -0.51 -10.93
N TRP A 118 0.48 -0.49 -11.49
CA TRP A 118 1.40 0.62 -11.27
C TRP A 118 0.80 1.95 -11.68
N GLU A 119 0.07 2.02 -12.80
CA GLU A 119 -0.60 3.26 -13.20
C GLU A 119 -1.64 3.75 -12.17
N ILE A 120 -2.32 2.84 -11.47
CA ILE A 120 -3.22 3.19 -10.37
C ILE A 120 -2.41 3.66 -9.16
N CYS A 121 -1.43 2.88 -8.73
CA CYS A 121 -0.57 3.19 -7.59
C CYS A 121 0.12 4.55 -7.79
N GLU A 122 0.67 4.80 -8.97
CA GLU A 122 1.30 6.06 -9.36
C GLU A 122 0.37 7.25 -9.15
N ARG A 123 -0.90 7.16 -9.58
CA ARG A 123 -1.89 8.22 -9.34
C ARG A 123 -2.17 8.44 -7.85
N TRP A 124 -2.32 7.37 -7.08
CA TRP A 124 -2.59 7.46 -5.65
C TRP A 124 -1.40 8.00 -4.86
N ILE A 125 -0.19 7.58 -5.21
CA ILE A 125 1.06 8.08 -4.63
C ILE A 125 1.15 9.58 -4.92
N ILE A 126 0.99 10.02 -6.18
CA ILE A 126 0.99 11.44 -6.54
C ILE A 126 -0.05 12.22 -5.73
N GLN A 127 -1.29 11.71 -5.62
CA GLN A 127 -2.34 12.34 -4.84
C GLN A 127 -2.00 12.46 -3.35
N HIS A 128 -1.46 11.41 -2.74
CA HIS A 128 -1.06 11.39 -1.33
C HIS A 128 0.03 12.44 -1.03
N PHE A 129 1.06 12.49 -1.88
CA PHE A 129 2.19 13.41 -1.73
C PHE A 129 1.90 14.86 -2.19
N SER A 130 0.82 15.10 -2.94
CA SER A 130 0.41 16.46 -3.37
C SER A 130 -0.31 17.26 -2.29
N GLY A 131 -0.61 16.65 -1.13
CA GLY A 131 -1.37 17.27 -0.03
C GLY A 131 -2.83 17.58 -0.39
N PRO A 132 -3.69 17.94 0.59
CA PRO A 132 -4.96 18.55 0.27
C PRO A 132 -4.67 19.90 -0.39
N ALA A 133 -5.27 20.15 -1.57
CA ALA A 133 -5.16 21.44 -2.24
C ALA A 133 -5.47 22.56 -1.23
N ALA A 134 -4.46 23.36 -0.91
CA ALA A 134 -4.62 24.54 -0.08
C ALA A 134 -5.57 25.51 -0.77
N GLY A 135 -6.66 25.87 -0.09
CA GLY A 135 -7.43 27.08 -0.38
C GLY A 135 -8.75 26.86 -1.14
N ASN A 136 -9.83 26.69 -0.39
CA ASN A 136 -10.98 27.56 -0.63
C ASN A 136 -11.55 28.06 0.72
N THR A 137 -10.89 29.06 1.28
CA THR A 137 -11.50 29.98 2.24
C THR A 137 -11.41 31.40 1.68
N ALA A 138 -12.59 32.01 1.57
CA ALA A 138 -12.91 33.43 1.42
C ALA A 138 -12.76 34.09 0.04
N ALA A 139 -13.89 34.27 -0.65
CA ALA A 139 -14.39 35.61 -1.03
C ALA A 139 -15.88 35.57 -1.43
N ASN A 140 -16.65 36.45 -0.78
CA ASN A 140 -18.06 36.87 -0.95
C ASN A 140 -19.16 36.01 -0.33
#